data_AF-A0ABD2DXD9-F1
#
_entry.id   AF-A0ABD2DXD9-F1
#
_cell.length_a   1.000
_cell.length_b   1.000
_cell.length_c   1.000
_cell.angle_alpha   90.00
_cell.angle_beta   90.00
_cell.angle_gamma   90.00
#
_symmetry.space_group_name_H-M   'P 1'
#
loop_
_entity.id
_entity.type
_entity.pdbx_description
1 polymer ?
#
loop_
_entity_poly.entity_id
_entity_poly.type
_entity_poly.pdbx_seq_one_letter_code
_entity_poly.pdbx_strand_id
1 'polypeptide(L)'
;MAEASDVNVGDGCEEKGPEGSSSEPVPPGTIISRVKLLDTMVDTFLQKLVAAGSYQRFTDCYKRFYQLQPEMTQRIYDKFITQLQTSIQQRDTLRRHVQKQEAENQQLADAVLAGRRQVEELQLQVQAQQQAWQALHREQRELVAVLREPE
;
A
#
# COMPACT_ATOMS: atom_id res chain seq x y z
N MET A 1 8.48 29.01 52.15
CA MET A 1 7.42 29.37 53.12
C MET A 1 6.62 30.51 52.54
N ALA A 2 5.38 30.69 53.01
CA ALA A 2 4.41 31.72 52.61
C ALA A 2 3.79 31.59 51.20
N GLU A 3 2.52 31.19 51.18
CA GLU A 3 1.46 31.77 50.33
C GLU A 3 1.12 33.19 50.89
N ALA A 4 0.29 34.09 50.33
CA ALA A 4 -0.61 34.15 49.17
C ALA A 4 -0.54 35.62 48.60
N SER A 5 -1.48 36.29 47.90
CA SER A 5 -2.88 36.11 47.49
C SER A 5 -3.18 36.93 46.21
N ASP A 6 -4.17 36.52 45.41
CA ASP A 6 -5.39 37.31 45.08
C ASP A 6 -6.33 36.42 44.24
N VAL A 7 -7.55 36.11 44.70
CA VAL A 7 -8.78 36.93 44.58
C VAL A 7 -9.13 37.26 43.12
N ASN A 8 -10.13 36.56 42.60
CA ASN A 8 -11.01 37.07 41.56
C ASN A 8 -12.46 36.92 42.05
N VAL A 9 -13.24 38.00 41.96
CA VAL A 9 -14.64 38.03 42.37
C VAL A 9 -15.51 37.42 41.26
N GLY A 10 -16.49 36.60 41.64
CA GLY A 10 -17.45 36.03 40.71
C GLY A 10 -18.68 36.92 40.51
N ASP A 11 -19.34 36.73 39.37
CA ASP A 11 -20.73 37.10 39.13
C ASP A 11 -21.39 35.97 38.30
N GLY A 12 -22.72 35.87 38.29
CA GLY A 12 -23.41 34.72 37.70
C GLY A 12 -24.91 34.91 37.47
N CYS A 13 -25.58 33.80 37.08
CA CYS A 13 -26.97 33.71 36.61
C CYS A 13 -27.24 34.39 35.24
N GLU A 14 -28.03 33.84 34.33
CA GLU A 14 -28.55 32.46 34.21
C GLU A 14 -29.09 32.19 32.78
N GLU A 15 -29.41 30.92 32.49
CA GLU A 15 -30.46 30.45 31.54
C GLU A 15 -30.71 31.23 30.22
N LYS A 16 -30.34 30.62 29.08
CA LYS A 16 -31.36 29.88 28.29
C LYS A 16 -30.84 29.06 27.10
N GLY A 17 -31.44 27.88 26.91
CA GLY A 17 -31.54 27.22 25.61
C GLY A 17 -32.57 27.91 24.70
N PRO A 18 -32.52 27.65 23.37
CA PRO A 18 -33.16 26.42 22.90
C PRO A 18 -32.36 25.62 21.86
N GLU A 19 -32.68 24.32 21.76
CA GLU A 19 -32.31 23.48 20.62
C GLU A 19 -33.13 23.87 19.37
N GLY A 20 -32.57 23.68 18.16
CA GLY A 20 -33.39 23.62 16.94
C GLY A 20 -32.73 24.08 15.64
N SER A 21 -32.24 23.12 14.86
CA SER A 21 -31.78 23.26 13.46
C SER A 21 -30.51 24.12 13.24
N SER A 22 -29.69 23.89 12.20
CA SER A 22 -29.74 22.85 11.16
C SER A 22 -28.34 22.25 10.96
N SER A 23 -28.22 20.92 10.95
CA SER A 23 -27.03 20.25 10.41
C SER A 23 -27.16 20.17 8.90
N GLU A 24 -26.73 21.23 8.21
CA GLU A 24 -26.73 21.27 6.74
C GLU A 24 -25.83 20.13 6.20
N PRO A 25 -26.36 19.21 5.37
CA PRO A 25 -25.59 18.08 4.89
C PRO A 25 -24.54 18.56 3.88
N VAL A 26 -23.28 18.57 4.31
CA VAL A 26 -22.11 18.86 3.47
C VAL A 26 -22.22 18.10 2.13
N PRO A 27 -21.98 18.76 0.98
CA PRO A 27 -22.15 18.13 -0.33
C PRO A 27 -21.37 16.82 -0.47
N PRO A 28 -21.80 15.86 -1.31
CA PRO A 28 -21.16 14.56 -1.46
C PRO A 28 -19.66 14.66 -1.77
N GLY A 29 -18.85 14.61 -0.72
CA GLY A 29 -17.40 14.72 -0.80
C GLY A 29 -16.88 13.60 -1.67
N THR A 30 -16.43 13.93 -2.88
CA THR A 30 -15.91 12.93 -3.83
C THR A 30 -14.77 12.20 -3.16
N ILE A 31 -14.95 10.90 -2.87
CA ILE A 31 -13.97 10.09 -2.15
C ILE A 31 -12.78 9.83 -3.09
N ILE A 32 -11.83 10.77 -3.10
CA ILE A 32 -10.62 10.69 -3.91
C ILE A 32 -9.80 9.49 -3.40
N SER A 33 -9.71 8.45 -4.22
CA SER A 33 -8.81 7.31 -3.97
C SER A 33 -7.38 7.81 -3.72
N ARG A 34 -6.69 7.22 -2.74
CA ARG A 34 -5.30 7.55 -2.38
C ARG A 34 -4.34 7.48 -3.59
N VAL A 35 -4.64 6.64 -4.58
CA VAL A 35 -3.88 6.58 -5.85
C VAL A 35 -4.07 7.85 -6.67
N LYS A 36 -5.33 8.31 -6.87
CA LYS A 36 -5.63 9.58 -7.55
C LYS A 36 -5.03 10.79 -6.82
N LEU A 37 -5.01 10.76 -5.48
CA LEU A 37 -4.34 11.79 -4.68
C LEU A 37 -2.83 11.79 -4.94
N LEU A 38 -2.19 10.61 -5.03
CA LEU A 38 -0.78 10.49 -5.36
C LEU A 38 -0.45 10.96 -6.78
N ASP A 39 -1.26 10.59 -7.78
CA ASP A 39 -1.12 11.09 -9.15
C ASP A 39 -1.17 12.64 -9.18
N THR A 40 -2.19 13.24 -8.55
CA THR A 40 -2.32 14.70 -8.40
C THR A 40 -1.13 15.33 -7.64
N MET A 41 -0.59 14.67 -6.62
CA MET A 41 0.61 15.15 -5.91
C MET A 41 1.87 15.10 -6.78
N VAL A 42 2.05 14.08 -7.62
CA VAL A 42 3.17 13.99 -8.57
C VAL A 42 3.05 15.08 -9.64
N ASP A 43 1.87 15.27 -10.24
CA ASP A 43 1.66 16.32 -11.25
C ASP A 43 1.82 17.73 -10.65
N THR A 44 1.32 17.95 -9.42
CA THR A 44 1.52 19.22 -8.69
C THR A 44 3.01 19.44 -8.39
N PHE A 45 3.74 18.41 -7.94
CA PHE A 45 5.18 18.48 -7.70
C PHE A 45 5.95 18.85 -8.98
N LEU A 46 5.63 18.18 -10.10
CA LEU A 46 6.24 18.47 -11.40
C LEU A 46 5.94 19.90 -11.87
N GLN A 47 4.71 20.38 -11.70
CA GLN A 47 4.34 21.76 -12.01
C GLN A 47 5.14 22.77 -11.17
N LYS A 48 5.29 22.53 -9.86
CA LYS A 48 6.09 23.40 -8.97
C LYS A 48 7.58 23.35 -9.29
N LEU A 49 8.11 22.18 -9.66
CA LEU A 49 9.50 22.00 -10.07
C LEU A 49 9.83 22.78 -11.34
N VAL A 50 8.98 22.69 -12.38
CA VAL A 50 9.15 23.46 -13.62
C VAL A 50 8.99 24.96 -13.37
N ALA A 51 8.07 25.38 -12.50
CA ALA A 51 7.92 26.79 -12.13
C ALA A 51 9.16 27.35 -11.41
N ALA A 52 9.78 26.57 -10.51
CA ALA A 52 11.01 26.97 -9.82
C ALA A 52 12.24 26.99 -10.75
N GLY A 53 12.28 26.09 -11.73
CA GLY A 53 13.26 26.01 -12.81
C GLY A 53 12.77 26.62 -14.13
N SER A 54 12.10 27.78 -14.10
CA SER A 54 11.50 28.39 -15.29
C SER A 54 12.53 28.78 -16.36
N TYR A 55 12.09 28.87 -17.62
CA TYR A 55 12.99 29.20 -18.74
C TYR A 55 13.74 30.51 -18.53
N GLN A 56 13.08 31.53 -17.96
CA GLN A 56 13.74 32.78 -17.59
C GLN A 56 14.94 32.53 -16.67
N ARG A 57 14.75 31.80 -15.56
CA ARG A 57 15.85 31.50 -14.62
C ARG A 57 16.95 30.65 -15.25
N PHE A 58 16.60 29.75 -16.18
CA PHE A 58 17.58 29.00 -16.98
C PHE A 58 18.41 29.93 -17.89
N THR A 59 17.77 30.84 -18.64
CA THR A 59 18.48 31.84 -19.45
C THR A 59 19.28 32.84 -18.60
N ASP A 60 18.83 33.15 -17.38
CA ASP A 60 19.54 33.99 -16.42
C ASP A 60 20.84 33.34 -15.91
N CYS A 61 20.86 31.99 -15.78
CA CYS A 61 22.09 31.25 -15.47
C CYS A 61 23.02 31.10 -16.69
N TYR A 62 22.46 30.97 -17.90
CA TYR A 62 23.22 30.70 -19.14
C TYR A 62 23.30 31.90 -20.11
N LYS A 63 23.26 33.14 -19.58
CA LYS A 63 23.14 34.39 -20.37
C LYS A 63 24.06 34.47 -21.59
N ARG A 64 25.33 34.07 -21.45
CA ARG A 64 26.29 34.20 -22.55
C ARG A 64 26.03 33.23 -23.71
N PHE A 65 25.47 32.05 -23.42
CA PHE A 65 25.05 31.12 -24.47
C PHE A 65 23.70 31.55 -25.07
N TYR A 66 22.75 31.98 -24.23
CA TYR A 66 21.46 32.53 -24.67
C TYR A 66 21.60 33.71 -25.63
N GLN A 67 22.55 34.64 -25.36
CA GLN A 67 22.87 35.77 -26.24
C GLN A 67 23.44 35.37 -27.61
N LEU A 68 23.98 34.16 -27.75
CA LEU A 68 24.62 33.68 -28.99
C LEU A 68 23.75 32.70 -29.77
N GLN A 69 22.92 31.90 -29.08
CA GLN A 69 22.04 30.88 -29.66
C GLN A 69 20.74 30.74 -28.84
N PRO A 70 19.81 31.71 -28.93
CA PRO A 70 18.57 31.67 -28.14
C PRO A 70 17.68 30.48 -28.50
N GLU A 71 17.59 30.11 -29.79
CA GLU A 71 16.78 28.97 -30.26
C GLU A 71 17.35 27.64 -29.77
N MET A 72 18.68 27.50 -29.74
CA MET A 72 19.32 26.29 -29.20
C MET A 72 19.18 26.23 -27.68
N THR A 73 19.27 27.36 -26.99
CA THR A 73 19.02 27.46 -25.54
C THR A 73 17.60 27.02 -25.20
N GLN A 74 16.60 27.47 -25.97
CA GLN A 74 15.22 27.03 -25.80
C GLN A 74 15.07 25.52 -26.09
N ARG A 75 15.60 25.02 -27.20
CA ARG A 75 15.54 23.59 -27.54
C ARG A 75 16.16 22.69 -26.46
N ILE A 76 17.27 23.12 -25.85
CA ILE A 76 17.89 22.42 -24.72
C ILE A 76 16.97 22.42 -23.51
N TYR A 77 16.38 23.57 -23.16
CA TYR A 77 15.45 23.69 -22.04
C TYR A 77 14.19 22.84 -22.23
N ASP A 78 13.49 22.99 -23.36
CA ASP A 78 12.27 22.27 -23.68
C ASP A 78 12.52 20.75 -23.66
N LYS A 79 13.66 20.31 -24.22
CA LYS A 79 14.07 18.91 -24.21
C LYS A 79 14.38 18.39 -22.79
N PHE A 80 15.11 19.17 -21.99
CA PHE A 80 15.44 18.84 -20.60
C PHE A 80 14.18 18.70 -19.73
N ILE A 81 13.29 19.70 -19.75
CA ILE A 81 12.04 19.68 -18.97
C ILE A 81 11.15 18.50 -19.39
N THR A 82 10.95 18.30 -20.70
CA THR A 82 10.14 17.18 -21.22
C THR A 82 10.71 15.83 -20.77
N GLN A 83 12.03 15.63 -20.89
CA GLN A 83 12.67 14.38 -20.47
C GLN A 83 12.60 14.18 -18.95
N LEU A 84 12.76 15.23 -18.15
CA LEU A 84 12.68 15.16 -16.70
C LEU A 84 11.27 14.80 -16.21
N GLN A 85 10.24 15.48 -16.72
CA GLN A 85 8.84 15.18 -16.38
C GLN A 85 8.45 13.76 -16.80
N THR A 86 8.74 13.40 -18.06
CA THR A 86 8.41 12.07 -18.60
C THR A 86 9.12 10.96 -17.84
N SER A 87 10.41 11.13 -17.50
CA SER A 87 11.19 10.14 -16.75
C SER A 87 10.64 9.91 -15.34
N ILE A 88 10.22 10.97 -14.64
CA ILE A 88 9.60 10.86 -13.31
C ILE A 88 8.24 10.15 -13.41
N GLN A 89 7.36 10.57 -14.33
CA GLN A 89 6.04 9.95 -14.54
C GLN A 89 6.16 8.47 -14.95
N GLN A 90 7.11 8.13 -15.81
CA GLN A 90 7.40 6.74 -16.21
C GLN A 90 7.89 5.90 -15.03
N ARG A 91 8.88 6.39 -14.26
CA ARG A 91 9.39 5.70 -13.06
C ARG A 91 8.28 5.44 -12.05
N ASP A 92 7.44 6.44 -11.77
CA ASP A 92 6.39 6.34 -10.75
C ASP A 92 5.18 5.51 -11.24
N THR A 93 5.01 5.36 -12.56
CA THR A 93 4.08 4.41 -13.18
C THR A 93 4.62 2.98 -13.12
N LEU A 94 5.90 2.76 -13.46
CA LEU A 94 6.57 1.46 -13.39
C LEU A 94 6.61 0.94 -11.95
N ARG A 95 6.95 1.80 -10.98
CA ARG A 95 6.96 1.45 -9.55
C ARG A 95 5.59 0.94 -9.08
N ARG A 96 4.49 1.55 -9.52
CA ARG A 96 3.12 1.10 -9.18
C ARG A 96 2.79 -0.26 -9.80
N HIS A 97 3.22 -0.53 -11.03
CA HIS A 97 3.04 -1.84 -11.66
C HIS A 97 3.83 -2.94 -10.94
N VAL A 98 5.09 -2.66 -10.57
CA VAL A 98 5.93 -3.57 -9.78
C VAL A 98 5.29 -3.86 -8.42
N GLN A 99 4.92 -2.83 -7.65
CA GLN A 99 4.29 -2.99 -6.34
C GLN A 99 2.94 -3.73 -6.40
N LYS A 100 2.17 -3.55 -7.47
CA LYS A 100 0.96 -4.35 -7.71
C LYS A 100 1.31 -5.83 -7.93
N GLN A 101 2.27 -6.11 -8.82
CA GLN A 101 2.67 -7.48 -9.15
C GLN A 101 3.31 -8.19 -7.95
N GLU A 102 4.08 -7.48 -7.13
CA GLU A 102 4.64 -7.99 -5.87
C GLU A 102 3.53 -8.43 -4.89
N ALA A 103 2.46 -7.63 -4.75
CA ALA A 103 1.32 -7.96 -3.89
C ALA A 103 0.51 -9.18 -4.42
N GLU A 104 0.27 -9.26 -5.73
CA GLU A 104 -0.39 -10.41 -6.36
C GLU A 104 0.46 -11.68 -6.24
N ASN A 105 1.78 -11.57 -6.44
CA ASN A 105 2.72 -12.68 -6.28
C ASN A 105 2.81 -13.17 -4.82
N GLN A 106 2.76 -12.27 -3.84
CA GLN A 106 2.75 -12.63 -2.42
C GLN A 106 1.50 -13.42 -2.06
N GLN A 107 0.31 -12.97 -2.48
CA GLN A 107 -0.95 -13.70 -2.26
C GLN A 107 -0.91 -15.10 -2.89
N LEU A 108 -0.33 -15.22 -4.09
CA LEU A 108 -0.15 -16.51 -4.76
C LEU A 108 0.84 -17.42 -4.02
N ALA A 109 1.93 -16.87 -3.47
CA ALA A 109 2.89 -17.62 -2.65
C ALA A 109 2.24 -18.16 -1.37
N ASP A 110 1.46 -17.33 -0.67
CA ASP A 110 0.73 -17.73 0.54
C ASP A 110 -0.32 -18.82 0.24
N ALA A 111 -1.02 -18.72 -0.89
CA ALA A 111 -1.95 -19.76 -1.36
C ALA A 111 -1.22 -21.08 -1.72
N VAL A 112 -0.05 -21.01 -2.35
CA VAL A 112 0.79 -22.20 -2.63
C VAL A 112 1.30 -22.85 -1.33
N LEU A 113 1.67 -22.07 -0.32
CA LEU A 113 2.06 -22.59 1.00
C LEU A 113 0.88 -23.22 1.77
N ALA A 114 -0.33 -22.66 1.65
CA ALA A 114 -1.53 -23.30 2.16
C ALA A 114 -1.82 -24.64 1.46
N GLY A 115 -1.77 -24.68 0.12
CA GLY A 115 -1.97 -25.90 -0.66
C GLY A 115 -0.94 -27.00 -0.35
N ARG A 116 0.35 -26.63 -0.16
CA ARG A 116 1.40 -27.59 0.22
C ARG A 116 1.12 -28.27 1.57
N ARG A 117 0.76 -27.50 2.60
CA ARG A 117 0.39 -28.03 3.92
C ARG A 117 -0.82 -28.97 3.84
N GLN A 118 -1.81 -28.66 3.00
CA GLN A 118 -2.96 -29.54 2.80
C GLN A 118 -2.58 -30.85 2.09
N VAL A 119 -1.63 -30.82 1.15
CA VAL A 119 -1.08 -32.04 0.53
C VAL A 119 -0.28 -32.87 1.53
N GLU A 120 0.52 -32.24 2.39
CA GLU A 120 1.27 -32.90 3.47
C GLU A 120 0.32 -33.59 4.48
N GLU A 121 -0.75 -32.91 4.90
CA GLU A 121 -1.79 -33.49 5.78
C GLU A 121 -2.48 -34.69 5.11
N LEU A 122 -2.89 -34.57 3.85
CA LEU A 122 -3.52 -35.67 3.10
C LEU A 122 -2.58 -36.86 2.92
N GLN A 123 -1.27 -36.63 2.71
CA GLN A 123 -0.29 -37.71 2.67
C GLN A 123 -0.19 -38.46 4.01
N LEU A 124 -0.18 -37.73 5.13
CA LEU A 124 -0.19 -38.34 6.47
C LEU A 124 -1.47 -39.13 6.74
N GLN A 125 -2.65 -38.61 6.34
CA GLN A 125 -3.93 -39.33 6.47
C GLN A 125 -3.94 -40.63 5.64
N VAL A 126 -3.47 -40.58 4.38
CA VAL A 126 -3.36 -41.76 3.50
C VAL A 126 -2.37 -42.78 4.05
N GLN A 127 -1.23 -42.34 4.59
CA GLN A 127 -0.24 -43.23 5.21
C GLN A 127 -0.79 -43.90 6.48
N ALA A 128 -1.49 -43.15 7.33
CA ALA A 128 -2.13 -43.68 8.54
C ALA A 128 -3.21 -44.72 8.21
N GLN A 129 -4.07 -44.47 7.21
CA GLN A 129 -5.05 -45.47 6.75
C GLN A 129 -4.37 -46.72 6.18
N GLN A 130 -3.30 -46.55 5.37
CA GLN A 130 -2.53 -47.69 4.85
C GLN A 130 -1.95 -48.56 5.98
N GLN A 131 -1.38 -47.93 7.02
CA GLN A 131 -0.82 -48.62 8.17
C GLN A 131 -1.91 -49.35 8.98
N ALA A 132 -3.08 -48.73 9.20
CA ALA A 132 -4.20 -49.38 9.88
C ALA A 132 -4.70 -50.63 9.13
N TRP A 133 -4.84 -50.55 7.80
CA TRP A 133 -5.19 -51.71 6.97
C TRP A 133 -4.12 -52.82 7.02
N GLN A 134 -2.84 -52.46 7.05
CA GLN A 134 -1.74 -53.43 7.19
C GLN A 134 -1.72 -54.09 8.58
N ALA A 135 -2.08 -53.37 9.64
CA ALA A 135 -2.17 -53.92 11.00
C ALA A 135 -3.30 -54.95 11.11
N LEU A 136 -4.51 -54.59 10.68
CA LEU A 136 -5.68 -55.48 10.66
C LEU A 136 -5.41 -56.78 9.88
N HIS A 137 -4.69 -56.69 8.76
CA HIS A 137 -4.30 -57.86 7.96
C HIS A 137 -3.10 -58.66 8.54
N ARG A 138 -2.39 -58.16 9.56
CA ARG A 138 -1.46 -58.98 10.38
C ARG A 138 -2.24 -59.75 11.43
N GLU A 139 -3.04 -59.05 12.23
CA GLU A 139 -3.92 -59.63 13.24
C GLU A 139 -4.81 -60.75 12.67
N GLN A 140 -5.41 -60.53 11.50
CA GLN A 140 -6.19 -61.56 10.78
C GLN A 140 -5.36 -62.83 10.48
N ARG A 141 -4.09 -62.70 10.08
CA ARG A 141 -3.23 -63.85 9.76
C ARG A 141 -2.74 -64.56 11.00
N GLU A 142 -2.45 -63.83 12.07
CA GLU A 142 -2.07 -64.37 13.38
C GLU A 142 -3.23 -65.14 14.00
N LEU A 143 -4.45 -64.58 13.98
CA LEU A 143 -5.67 -65.23 14.45
C LEU A 143 -6.01 -66.48 13.62
N VAL A 144 -5.84 -66.42 12.29
CA VAL A 144 -5.98 -67.61 11.40
C VAL A 144 -4.90 -68.65 11.64
N ALA A 145 -3.71 -68.29 12.12
CA ALA A 145 -2.67 -69.27 12.50
C ALA A 145 -3.03 -69.97 13.81
N VAL A 146 -3.43 -69.22 14.84
CA VAL A 146 -3.88 -69.77 16.14
C VAL A 146 -5.08 -70.71 15.98
N LEU A 147 -6.06 -70.37 15.12
CA LEU A 147 -7.20 -71.24 14.81
C LEU A 147 -6.84 -72.47 13.94
N ARG A 148 -5.55 -72.74 13.69
CA ARG A 148 -5.08 -73.80 12.80
C ARG A 148 -4.01 -74.71 13.41
N GLU A 149 -3.63 -74.46 14.67
CA GLU A 149 -2.87 -75.43 15.46
C GLU A 149 -3.84 -76.55 15.91
N PRO A 150 -3.55 -77.84 15.63
CA PRO A 150 -4.36 -78.96 16.12
C PRO A 150 -3.97 -79.35 17.55
N GLU A 151 -4.90 -79.99 18.27
CA GLU A 151 -4.62 -80.79 19.47
C GLU A 151 -3.86 -82.10 19.15
#